data_AF-A0A291PLH2-F1
#
_entry.id   AF-A0A291PLH2-F1
#
_cell.length_a   1.000
_cell.length_b   1.000
_cell.length_c   1.000
_cell.angle_alpha   90.00
_cell.angle_beta   90.00
_cell.angle_gamma   90.00
#
_symmetry.space_group_name_H-M   'P 1'
#
loop_
_entity.id
_entity.type
_entity.pdbx_description
1 polymer ?
#
loop_
_entity_poly.entity_id
_entity_poly.type
_entity_poly.pdbx_seq_one_letter_code
_entity_poly.pdbx_strand_id
1 'polypeptide(L)'
;MLQVSISRDAVLRPVRILCGVLRVALVLCVLSVAGVLSLLPAQAQDAAPLSQWVNDPQQVLSAQDAEALTHKLFSLSQTLPGHPQIAVSLPGHVDDIDSYANEAFHATGLGRKGEDNGVLIVLDIPDRQSRIEVGYGLEGVLTDLQSSDILRAARPALQAGQYAQALDGIVDALADILVHAEPSNPASVSAASQVDPSTDAVEALVGLVVVIGLFVVLPFIMMRRARKRAMRYPGGYVPPENRQPSPGWSLALNIGLNLLSAFLQSGGGRRGGGGGGSGPSDPFRPGGGDSGGGGARDSW
;
A
#
# COMPACT_ATOMS: atom_id res chain seq x y z
N MET A 1 -53.76 70.82 30.77
CA MET A 1 -53.00 70.32 29.60
C MET A 1 -51.63 69.87 30.07
N LEU A 2 -51.40 68.56 30.23
CA LEU A 2 -50.07 68.00 30.51
C LEU A 2 -49.93 66.78 29.59
N GLN A 3 -49.28 66.97 28.45
CA GLN A 3 -48.88 65.86 27.58
C GLN A 3 -47.49 65.39 28.02
N VAL A 4 -47.44 64.16 28.53
CA VAL A 4 -46.20 63.45 28.85
C VAL A 4 -45.58 62.98 27.53
N SER A 5 -44.56 63.71 27.06
CA SER A 5 -43.70 63.31 25.95
C SER A 5 -42.72 62.23 26.44
N ILE A 6 -43.06 60.95 26.23
CA ILE A 6 -42.13 59.85 26.44
C ILE A 6 -41.18 59.83 25.24
N SER A 7 -39.95 60.30 25.45
CA SER A 7 -38.91 60.35 24.42
C SER A 7 -38.60 58.94 23.88
N ARG A 8 -38.73 58.79 22.56
CA ARG A 8 -38.37 57.58 21.78
C ARG A 8 -36.89 57.17 21.95
N ASP A 9 -36.05 58.03 22.51
CA ASP A 9 -34.60 57.81 22.66
C ASP A 9 -34.23 56.86 23.80
N ALA A 10 -35.12 56.66 24.78
CA ALA A 10 -34.85 55.77 25.92
C ALA A 10 -34.89 54.27 25.54
N VAL A 11 -35.67 53.91 24.52
CA VAL A 11 -35.90 52.51 24.11
C VAL A 11 -34.85 52.01 23.11
N LEU A 12 -34.21 52.91 22.35
CA LEU A 12 -33.27 52.54 21.28
C LEU A 12 -31.81 52.37 21.73
N ARG A 13 -31.44 52.89 22.92
CA ARG A 13 -30.11 52.72 23.51
C ARG A 13 -29.75 51.26 23.86
N PRO A 14 -30.60 50.46 24.54
CA PRO A 14 -30.28 49.08 24.85
C PRO A 14 -30.18 48.19 23.62
N VAL A 15 -30.99 48.46 22.57
CA VAL A 15 -30.98 47.70 21.31
C VAL A 15 -29.65 47.88 20.56
N ARG A 16 -29.08 49.10 20.56
CA ARG A 16 -27.79 49.38 19.92
C ARG A 16 -26.61 48.70 20.64
N ILE A 17 -26.64 48.65 21.97
CA ILE A 17 -25.60 47.99 22.78
C ILE A 17 -25.68 46.46 22.58
N LEU A 18 -26.89 45.90 22.56
CA LEU A 18 -27.13 44.47 22.31
C LEU A 18 -26.64 44.04 20.92
N CYS A 19 -26.94 44.81 19.87
CA CYS A 19 -26.42 44.55 18.52
C CYS A 19 -24.89 44.66 18.43
N GLY A 20 -24.26 45.54 19.20
CA GLY A 20 -22.80 45.67 19.27
C GLY A 20 -22.13 44.46 19.91
N VAL A 21 -22.64 44.01 21.06
CA VAL A 21 -22.14 42.83 21.77
C VAL A 21 -22.31 41.55 20.93
N LEU A 22 -23.44 41.42 20.22
CA LEU A 22 -23.70 40.27 19.36
C LEU A 22 -22.69 40.19 18.18
N ARG A 23 -22.32 41.33 17.60
CA ARG A 23 -21.32 41.38 16.51
C ARG A 23 -19.92 41.00 16.99
N VAL A 24 -19.51 41.48 18.16
CA VAL A 24 -18.20 41.15 18.75
C VAL A 24 -18.13 39.67 19.12
N ALA A 25 -19.20 39.11 19.71
CA ALA A 25 -19.30 37.69 20.01
C ALA A 25 -19.23 36.81 18.75
N LEU A 26 -19.86 37.25 17.65
CA LEU A 26 -19.84 36.54 16.38
C LEU A 26 -18.45 36.55 15.73
N VAL A 27 -17.75 37.70 15.79
CA VAL A 27 -16.35 37.80 15.30
C VAL A 27 -15.40 36.94 16.11
N LEU A 28 -15.52 36.93 17.44
CA LEU A 28 -14.71 36.08 18.32
C LEU A 28 -15.01 34.58 18.09
N CYS A 29 -16.27 34.23 17.85
CA CYS A 29 -16.65 32.86 17.51
C CYS A 29 -16.04 32.41 16.18
N VAL A 30 -16.11 33.24 15.14
CA VAL A 30 -15.50 32.96 13.82
C VAL A 30 -13.98 32.83 13.92
N LEU A 31 -13.31 33.69 14.69
CA LEU A 31 -11.86 33.60 14.93
C LEU A 31 -11.48 32.32 15.71
N SER A 32 -12.29 31.91 16.67
CA SER A 32 -12.05 30.66 17.43
C SER A 32 -12.25 29.41 16.57
N VAL A 33 -13.22 29.42 15.65
CA VAL A 33 -13.45 28.31 14.70
C VAL A 33 -12.33 28.24 13.66
N ALA A 34 -11.83 29.38 13.18
CA ALA A 34 -10.71 29.43 12.23
C ALA A 34 -9.40 28.91 12.85
N GLY A 35 -9.12 29.23 14.12
CA GLY A 35 -7.92 28.75 14.81
C GLY A 35 -7.89 27.23 15.07
N VAL A 36 -9.06 26.60 15.26
CA VAL A 36 -9.16 25.14 15.45
C VAL A 36 -8.98 24.39 14.12
N LEU A 37 -9.36 25.00 13.00
CA LEU A 37 -9.26 24.36 11.67
C LEU A 37 -7.81 24.26 11.16
N SER A 38 -6.90 25.09 11.67
CA SER A 38 -5.47 25.08 11.30
C SER A 38 -4.62 24.03 12.03
N LEU A 39 -5.20 23.28 12.97
CA LEU A 39 -4.53 22.25 13.77
C LEU A 39 -4.86 20.82 13.32
N LEU A 40 -5.53 20.67 12.16
CA LEU A 40 -5.71 19.35 11.58
C LEU A 40 -4.33 18.83 11.15
N PRO A 41 -3.84 17.71 11.73
CA PRO A 41 -2.65 17.07 11.18
C PRO A 41 -2.95 16.71 9.73
N ALA A 42 -2.02 16.99 8.82
CA ALA A 42 -2.04 16.36 7.51
C ALA A 42 -2.04 14.85 7.77
N GLN A 43 -3.14 14.18 7.45
CA GLN A 43 -3.23 12.74 7.61
C GLN A 43 -2.27 12.14 6.58
N ALA A 44 -1.19 11.50 7.04
CA ALA A 44 -0.35 10.68 6.18
C ALA A 44 -1.22 9.59 5.55
N GLN A 45 -1.02 9.36 4.25
CA GLN A 45 -1.88 8.48 3.48
C GLN A 45 -1.28 7.07 3.44
N ASP A 46 -1.99 6.09 4.01
CA ASP A 46 -1.61 4.67 3.92
C ASP A 46 -1.49 4.23 2.45
N ALA A 47 -0.54 3.34 2.17
CA ALA A 47 -0.27 2.84 0.83
C ALA A 47 -1.43 1.96 0.30
N ALA A 48 -2.40 2.60 -0.36
CA ALA A 48 -3.45 1.91 -1.09
C ALA A 48 -2.94 1.36 -2.44
N PRO A 49 -3.47 0.22 -2.92
CA PRO A 49 -3.13 -0.29 -4.24
C PRO A 49 -3.52 0.71 -5.33
N LEU A 50 -2.66 0.84 -6.34
CA LEU A 50 -2.91 1.70 -7.50
C LEU A 50 -4.05 1.12 -8.32
N SER A 51 -4.95 1.99 -8.77
CA SER A 51 -6.12 1.61 -9.59
C SER A 51 -5.98 2.06 -11.05
N GLN A 52 -4.97 2.86 -11.37
CA GLN A 52 -4.74 3.51 -12.66
C GLN A 52 -3.23 3.74 -12.88
N TRP A 53 -2.84 3.99 -14.14
CA TRP A 53 -1.45 4.28 -14.51
C TRP A 53 -0.89 5.53 -13.81
N VAL A 54 -1.74 6.54 -13.58
CA VAL A 54 -1.40 7.78 -12.88
C VAL A 54 -2.38 7.97 -11.73
N ASN A 55 -1.94 7.74 -10.50
CA ASN A 55 -2.75 7.88 -9.30
C ASN A 55 -2.52 9.25 -8.64
N ASP A 56 -3.40 10.21 -8.92
CA ASP A 56 -3.33 11.58 -8.42
C ASP A 56 -4.63 12.00 -7.69
N PRO A 57 -4.82 11.59 -6.42
CA PRO A 57 -5.99 11.96 -5.63
C PRO A 57 -6.11 13.47 -5.34
N GLN A 58 -4.99 14.21 -5.40
CA GLN A 58 -4.97 15.65 -5.14
C GLN A 58 -5.18 16.50 -6.39
N GLN A 59 -5.24 15.87 -7.57
CA GLN A 59 -5.40 16.54 -8.86
C GLN A 59 -4.33 17.61 -9.10
N VAL A 60 -3.09 17.29 -8.75
CA VAL A 60 -1.92 18.12 -9.00
C VAL A 60 -1.72 18.33 -10.49
N LEU A 61 -1.92 17.26 -11.27
CA LEU A 61 -1.85 17.29 -12.72
C LEU A 61 -3.17 17.78 -13.31
N SER A 62 -3.09 18.51 -14.42
CA SER A 62 -4.29 18.80 -15.19
C SER A 62 -4.87 17.49 -15.76
N ALA A 63 -6.18 17.45 -16.00
CA ALA A 63 -6.82 16.27 -16.59
C ALA A 63 -6.17 15.87 -17.93
N GLN A 64 -5.74 16.86 -18.72
CA GLN A 64 -5.05 16.65 -19.98
C GLN A 64 -3.66 16.04 -19.79
N ASP A 65 -2.89 16.52 -18.81
CA ASP A 65 -1.55 15.99 -18.53
C ASP A 65 -1.63 14.57 -17.97
N ALA A 66 -2.57 14.31 -17.06
CA ALA A 66 -2.80 12.98 -16.50
C ALA A 66 -3.24 11.97 -17.57
N GLU A 67 -4.11 12.37 -18.50
CA GLU A 67 -4.55 11.55 -19.64
C GLU A 67 -3.39 11.29 -20.62
N ALA A 68 -2.63 12.33 -20.98
CA ALA A 68 -1.46 12.19 -21.86
C ALA A 68 -0.40 11.26 -21.26
N LEU A 69 -0.11 11.41 -19.97
CA LEU A 69 0.83 10.56 -19.25
C LEU A 69 0.31 9.12 -19.14
N THR A 70 -0.98 8.94 -18.88
CA THR A 70 -1.63 7.61 -18.88
C THR A 70 -1.48 6.90 -20.22
N HIS A 71 -1.78 7.59 -21.33
CA HIS A 71 -1.60 7.05 -22.67
C HIS A 71 -0.14 6.69 -22.97
N LYS A 72 0.80 7.53 -22.54
CA LYS A 72 2.24 7.27 -22.70
C LYS A 72 2.66 6.01 -21.94
N LEU A 73 2.31 5.91 -20.66
CA LEU A 73 2.64 4.75 -19.82
C LEU A 73 2.06 3.45 -20.38
N PHE A 74 0.80 3.48 -20.82
CA PHE A 74 0.17 2.35 -21.48
C PHE A 74 0.88 1.98 -22.79
N SER A 75 1.19 2.96 -23.64
CA SER A 75 1.91 2.72 -24.90
C SER A 75 3.28 2.09 -24.67
N LEU A 76 4.03 2.58 -23.68
CA LEU A 76 5.32 2.01 -23.29
C LEU A 76 5.19 0.57 -22.81
N SER A 77 4.15 0.25 -22.01
CA SER A 77 3.93 -1.13 -21.56
C SER A 77 3.65 -2.10 -22.70
N GLN A 78 3.15 -1.63 -23.85
CA GLN A 78 2.89 -2.45 -25.03
C GLN A 78 4.09 -2.52 -25.98
N THR A 79 4.87 -1.45 -26.09
CA THR A 79 5.89 -1.28 -27.13
C THR A 79 7.31 -1.59 -26.68
N LEU A 80 7.62 -1.44 -25.39
CA LEU A 80 8.95 -1.74 -24.85
C LEU A 80 9.18 -3.26 -24.78
N PRO A 81 10.42 -3.72 -25.00
CA PRO A 81 10.77 -5.13 -24.85
C PRO A 81 10.51 -5.60 -23.42
N GLY A 82 10.00 -6.82 -23.27
CA GLY A 82 9.61 -7.38 -21.97
C GLY A 82 8.27 -6.89 -21.42
N HIS A 83 7.64 -5.87 -22.03
CA HIS A 83 6.36 -5.31 -21.57
C HIS A 83 6.36 -4.84 -20.10
N PRO A 84 7.32 -4.00 -19.68
CA PRO A 84 7.40 -3.48 -18.32
C PRO A 84 6.15 -2.64 -17.96
N GLN A 85 5.80 -2.60 -16.67
CA GLN A 85 4.68 -1.80 -16.17
C GLN A 85 5.21 -0.61 -15.38
N ILE A 86 5.09 0.59 -15.94
CA ILE A 86 5.48 1.83 -15.28
C ILE A 86 4.23 2.53 -14.77
N ALA A 87 4.18 2.89 -13.49
CA ALA A 87 3.07 3.62 -12.88
C ALA A 87 3.54 4.84 -12.09
N VAL A 88 2.66 5.81 -11.90
CA VAL A 88 2.94 7.06 -11.19
C VAL A 88 1.95 7.22 -10.04
N SER A 89 2.45 7.62 -8.86
CA SER A 89 1.63 7.98 -7.69
C SER A 89 2.00 9.37 -7.16
N LEU A 90 0.99 10.21 -6.97
CA LEU A 90 1.07 11.51 -6.30
C LEU A 90 0.17 11.47 -5.05
N PRO A 91 0.56 10.77 -3.98
CA PRO A 91 -0.32 10.54 -2.82
C PRO A 91 -0.72 11.82 -2.07
N GLY A 92 -0.02 12.93 -2.30
CA GLY A 92 -0.05 14.06 -1.40
C GLY A 92 1.13 13.99 -0.45
N HIS A 93 0.87 13.72 0.83
CA HIS A 93 1.89 13.57 1.87
C HIS A 93 1.95 12.13 2.38
N VAL A 94 3.16 11.63 2.61
CA VAL A 94 3.45 10.34 3.23
C VAL A 94 4.50 10.50 4.33
N ASP A 95 4.38 9.72 5.41
CA ASP A 95 5.34 9.78 6.53
C ASP A 95 6.75 9.31 6.12
N ASP A 96 6.81 8.28 5.28
CA ASP A 96 8.04 7.74 4.72
C ASP A 96 7.80 7.28 3.28
N ILE A 97 8.42 7.97 2.33
CA ILE A 97 8.27 7.69 0.89
C ILE A 97 8.82 6.31 0.51
N ASP A 98 9.84 5.83 1.22
CA ASP A 98 10.45 4.53 0.96
C ASP A 98 9.49 3.39 1.34
N SER A 99 8.93 3.44 2.55
CA SER A 99 7.89 2.48 2.99
C SER A 99 6.63 2.58 2.14
N TYR A 100 6.16 3.79 1.84
CA TYR A 100 4.98 3.99 0.99
C TYR A 100 5.17 3.39 -0.41
N ALA A 101 6.30 3.66 -1.07
CA ALA A 101 6.54 3.18 -2.43
C ALA A 101 6.59 1.64 -2.46
N ASN A 102 7.27 1.04 -1.49
CA ASN A 102 7.38 -0.40 -1.37
C ASN A 102 6.00 -1.07 -1.13
N GLU A 103 5.24 -0.59 -0.14
CA GLU A 103 3.90 -1.10 0.16
C GLU A 103 2.92 -0.91 -1.00
N ALA A 104 2.93 0.25 -1.65
CA ALA A 104 2.07 0.53 -2.79
C ALA A 104 2.42 -0.37 -3.98
N PHE A 105 3.71 -0.64 -4.22
CA PHE A 105 4.17 -1.54 -5.26
C PHE A 105 3.65 -2.96 -5.03
N HIS A 106 3.88 -3.51 -3.83
CA HIS A 106 3.43 -4.86 -3.46
C HIS A 106 1.91 -4.99 -3.44
N ALA A 107 1.19 -4.02 -2.86
CA ALA A 107 -0.27 -4.04 -2.80
C ALA A 107 -0.89 -4.02 -4.20
N THR A 108 -0.26 -3.31 -5.13
CA THR A 108 -0.65 -3.26 -6.54
C THR A 108 -0.29 -4.55 -7.28
N GLY A 109 0.84 -5.19 -6.93
CA GLY A 109 1.44 -6.27 -7.71
C GLY A 109 1.95 -5.74 -9.05
N LEU A 110 2.68 -4.62 -9.01
CA LEU A 110 3.12 -3.92 -10.21
C LEU A 110 4.20 -4.72 -10.96
N GLY A 111 4.05 -4.85 -12.27
CA GLY A 111 4.91 -5.70 -13.11
C GLY A 111 4.25 -7.04 -13.44
N ARG A 112 4.86 -7.79 -14.35
CA ARG A 112 4.35 -9.10 -14.79
C ARG A 112 4.86 -10.20 -13.86
N LYS A 113 3.95 -11.07 -13.40
CA LYS A 113 4.29 -12.19 -12.52
C LYS A 113 5.44 -13.03 -13.09
N GLY A 114 6.50 -13.18 -12.31
CA GLY A 114 7.68 -13.98 -12.65
C GLY A 114 8.67 -13.28 -13.60
N GLU A 115 8.32 -12.10 -14.10
CA GLU A 115 9.25 -11.19 -14.79
C GLU A 115 9.61 -10.00 -13.90
N ASP A 116 8.78 -9.65 -12.91
CA ASP A 116 9.02 -8.62 -11.89
C ASP A 116 9.51 -7.29 -12.48
N ASN A 117 8.92 -6.92 -13.62
CA ASN A 117 9.31 -5.78 -14.44
C ASN A 117 8.43 -4.54 -14.23
N GLY A 118 8.09 -4.28 -12.97
CA GLY A 118 7.37 -3.08 -12.56
C GLY A 118 8.30 -1.93 -12.21
N VAL A 119 7.87 -0.70 -12.45
CA VAL A 119 8.52 0.53 -11.97
C VAL A 119 7.46 1.48 -11.43
N LEU A 120 7.60 1.91 -10.17
CA LEU A 120 6.70 2.89 -9.57
C LEU A 120 7.43 4.20 -9.32
N ILE A 121 6.90 5.29 -9.86
CA ILE A 121 7.36 6.65 -9.60
C ILE A 121 6.44 7.27 -8.55
N VAL A 122 7.00 7.76 -7.44
CA VAL A 122 6.26 8.45 -6.39
C VAL A 122 6.76 9.88 -6.25
N LEU A 123 5.84 10.83 -6.19
CA LEU A 123 6.14 12.23 -5.85
C LEU A 123 5.35 12.64 -4.59
N ASP A 124 6.07 12.87 -3.49
CA ASP A 124 5.56 13.58 -2.32
C ASP A 124 5.89 15.08 -2.48
N ILE A 125 4.86 15.87 -2.78
CA ILE A 125 5.00 17.29 -3.05
C ILE A 125 5.17 18.12 -1.76
N PRO A 126 4.36 17.91 -0.71
CA PRO A 126 4.55 18.54 0.60
C PRO A 126 5.98 18.44 1.14
N ASP A 127 6.60 17.26 1.09
CA ASP A 127 7.96 17.04 1.60
C ASP A 127 9.05 17.17 0.53
N ARG A 128 8.65 17.45 -0.72
CA ARG A 128 9.53 17.61 -1.89
C ARG A 128 10.45 16.42 -2.08
N GLN A 129 9.88 15.23 -2.00
CA GLN A 129 10.59 13.96 -2.16
C GLN A 129 10.06 13.19 -3.38
N SER A 130 10.98 12.54 -4.07
CA SER A 130 10.70 11.68 -5.23
C SER A 130 11.35 10.33 -5.01
N ARG A 131 10.68 9.28 -5.46
CA ARG A 131 11.15 7.90 -5.37
C ARG A 131 10.84 7.16 -6.65
N ILE A 132 11.80 6.37 -7.13
CA ILE A 132 11.58 5.37 -8.19
C ILE A 132 11.81 4.00 -7.57
N GLU A 133 10.76 3.23 -7.35
CA GLU A 133 10.80 1.85 -6.87
C GLU A 133 10.86 0.90 -8.08
N VAL A 134 11.79 -0.06 -8.07
CA VAL A 134 12.11 -0.91 -9.22
C VAL A 134 11.94 -2.38 -8.85
N GLY A 135 11.15 -3.11 -9.63
CA GLY A 135 10.99 -4.56 -9.45
C GLY A 135 12.24 -5.37 -9.80
N TYR A 136 12.36 -6.56 -9.20
CA TYR A 136 13.56 -7.41 -9.28
C TYR A 136 14.03 -7.70 -10.71
N GLY A 137 13.11 -7.83 -11.66
CA GLY A 137 13.43 -8.16 -13.05
C GLY A 137 14.14 -7.05 -13.80
N LEU A 138 14.11 -5.83 -13.28
CA LEU A 138 14.69 -4.64 -13.89
C LEU A 138 15.93 -4.11 -13.14
N GLU A 139 16.24 -4.58 -11.93
CA GLU A 139 17.39 -4.09 -11.15
C GLU A 139 18.74 -4.20 -11.88
N GLY A 140 18.88 -5.20 -12.76
CA GLY A 140 20.09 -5.37 -13.59
C GLY A 140 20.24 -4.34 -14.72
N VAL A 141 19.15 -3.69 -15.13
CA VAL A 141 19.13 -2.70 -16.24
C VAL A 141 18.88 -1.28 -15.72
N LEU A 142 18.08 -1.16 -14.67
CA LEU A 142 17.72 0.07 -13.97
C LEU A 142 18.25 0.00 -12.54
N THR A 143 19.54 0.31 -12.41
CA THR A 143 20.25 0.35 -11.14
C THR A 143 19.88 1.58 -10.32
N ASP A 144 20.15 1.56 -9.02
CA ASP A 144 19.99 2.71 -8.12
C ASP A 144 20.72 3.96 -8.62
N LEU A 145 21.89 3.79 -9.23
CA LEU A 145 22.65 4.90 -9.81
C LEU A 145 21.89 5.55 -10.97
N GLN A 146 21.35 4.75 -11.90
CA GLN A 146 20.55 5.26 -13.00
C GLN A 146 19.27 5.93 -12.51
N SER A 147 18.55 5.29 -11.57
CA SER A 147 17.36 5.90 -10.96
C SER A 147 17.68 7.23 -10.27
N SER A 148 18.83 7.33 -9.58
CA SER A 148 19.27 8.57 -8.93
C SER A 148 19.57 9.66 -9.95
N ASP A 149 20.23 9.33 -11.06
CA ASP A 149 20.55 10.30 -12.10
C ASP A 149 19.28 10.79 -12.84
N ILE A 150 18.28 9.92 -13.05
CA ILE A 150 16.97 10.30 -13.59
C ILE A 150 16.28 11.30 -12.67
N LEU A 151 16.18 11.00 -11.38
CA LEU A 151 15.54 11.91 -10.41
C LEU A 151 16.28 13.25 -10.30
N ARG A 152 17.62 13.21 -10.31
CA ARG A 152 18.44 14.42 -10.30
C ARG A 152 18.22 15.30 -11.54
N ALA A 153 18.03 14.69 -12.70
CA ALA A 153 17.72 15.41 -13.94
C ALA A 153 16.32 16.05 -13.92
N ALA A 154 15.35 15.43 -13.23
CA ALA A 154 14.00 15.95 -13.06
C ALA A 154 13.91 17.08 -12.01
N ARG A 155 14.87 17.14 -11.07
CA ARG A 155 14.89 18.09 -9.95
C ARG A 155 14.61 19.56 -10.34
N PRO A 156 15.24 20.15 -11.39
CA PRO A 156 15.00 21.55 -11.73
C PRO A 156 13.53 21.84 -12.10
N ALA A 157 12.88 20.91 -12.80
CA ALA A 157 11.46 21.04 -13.17
C ALA A 157 10.56 20.90 -11.92
N LEU A 158 10.89 19.97 -11.02
CA LEU A 158 10.19 19.80 -9.75
C LEU A 158 10.30 21.05 -8.86
N GLN A 159 11.48 21.68 -8.81
CA GLN A 159 11.70 22.95 -8.11
C GLN A 159 10.90 24.12 -8.69
N ALA A 160 10.71 24.12 -10.02
CA ALA A 160 9.89 25.10 -10.72
C ALA A 160 8.38 24.84 -10.61
N GLY A 161 7.95 23.75 -9.94
CA GLY A 161 6.54 23.34 -9.86
C GLY A 161 6.00 22.77 -11.17
N GLN A 162 6.87 22.38 -12.10
CA GLN A 162 6.53 21.83 -13.41
C GLN A 162 6.41 20.30 -13.32
N TYR A 163 5.47 19.80 -12.50
CA TYR A 163 5.35 18.37 -12.18
C TYR A 163 5.06 17.48 -13.39
N ALA A 164 4.17 17.91 -14.28
CA ALA A 164 3.89 17.17 -15.52
C ALA A 164 5.14 17.00 -16.39
N GLN A 165 5.91 18.09 -16.57
CA GLN A 165 7.16 18.07 -17.33
C GLN A 165 8.23 17.19 -16.66
N ALA A 166 8.32 17.24 -15.32
CA ALA A 166 9.25 16.41 -14.57
C ALA A 166 8.92 14.92 -14.74
N LEU A 167 7.65 14.53 -14.57
CA LEU A 167 7.18 13.16 -14.75
C LEU A 167 7.39 12.67 -16.18
N ASP A 168 7.09 13.51 -17.18
CA ASP A 168 7.27 13.19 -18.59
C ASP A 168 8.74 12.86 -18.91
N GLY A 169 9.67 13.69 -18.39
CA GLY A 169 11.11 13.49 -18.52
C GLY A 169 11.64 12.26 -17.76
N ILE A 170 11.10 11.97 -16.57
CA ILE A 170 11.41 10.73 -15.85
C ILE A 170 10.99 9.51 -16.68
N VAL A 171 9.77 9.54 -17.23
CA VAL A 171 9.23 8.44 -18.05
C VAL A 171 10.01 8.25 -19.34
N ASP A 172 10.44 9.32 -20.00
CA ASP A 172 11.31 9.22 -21.18
C ASP A 172 12.67 8.61 -20.86
N ALA A 173 13.30 9.06 -19.77
CA ALA A 173 14.60 8.51 -19.36
C ALA A 173 14.51 7.03 -18.97
N LEU A 174 13.41 6.62 -18.31
CA LEU A 174 13.12 5.22 -18.04
C LEU A 174 12.92 4.44 -19.35
N ALA A 175 12.14 4.96 -20.29
CA ALA A 175 11.92 4.31 -21.58
C ALA A 175 13.23 4.11 -22.35
N ASP A 176 14.10 5.11 -22.41
CA ASP A 176 15.40 5.02 -23.10
C ASP A 176 16.30 3.91 -22.54
N ILE A 177 16.30 3.75 -21.22
CA ILE A 177 17.03 2.66 -20.55
C ILE A 177 16.37 1.31 -20.85
N LEU A 178 15.05 1.24 -20.73
CA LEU A 178 14.28 0.01 -20.88
C LEU A 178 14.18 -0.49 -22.34
N VAL A 179 14.35 0.37 -23.34
CA VAL A 179 14.47 -0.05 -24.76
C VAL A 179 15.64 -1.02 -24.96
N HIS A 180 16.70 -0.86 -24.15
CA HIS A 180 17.89 -1.71 -24.20
C HIS A 180 17.86 -2.84 -23.17
N ALA A 181 16.75 -2.97 -22.43
CA ALA A 181 16.53 -4.11 -21.55
C ALA A 181 16.34 -5.35 -22.42
N GLU A 182 17.39 -6.15 -22.57
CA GLU A 182 17.25 -7.52 -23.02
C GLU A 182 16.25 -8.21 -22.08
N PRO A 183 15.23 -8.94 -22.58
CA PRO A 183 14.34 -9.70 -21.73
C PRO A 183 15.20 -10.59 -20.87
N SER A 184 15.24 -10.29 -19.57
CA SER A 184 16.09 -10.98 -18.62
C SER A 184 15.64 -12.44 -18.61
N ASN A 185 16.42 -13.30 -19.28
CA ASN A 185 16.23 -14.73 -19.16
C ASN A 185 16.51 -15.02 -17.68
N PRO A 186 15.55 -15.54 -16.90
CA PRO A 186 15.70 -15.70 -15.45
C PRO A 186 16.94 -16.53 -15.05
N ALA A 187 17.53 -17.26 -16.00
CA ALA A 187 18.82 -17.93 -15.88
C ALA A 187 20.04 -17.02 -15.64
N SER A 188 19.99 -15.74 -16.04
CA SER A 188 21.14 -14.81 -15.96
C SER A 188 21.19 -14.02 -14.65
N VAL A 189 20.04 -13.73 -14.03
CA VAL A 189 19.94 -13.08 -12.71
C VAL A 189 20.10 -14.10 -11.57
N SER A 190 19.78 -15.38 -11.84
CA SER A 190 20.03 -16.52 -10.93
C SER A 190 21.52 -16.81 -10.67
N ALA A 191 22.45 -16.15 -11.37
CA ALA A 191 23.89 -16.33 -11.15
C ALA A 191 24.41 -15.53 -9.94
N ALA A 192 23.70 -14.49 -9.48
CA ALA A 192 24.11 -13.65 -8.35
C ALA A 192 23.39 -13.99 -7.03
N SER A 193 22.20 -14.58 -7.08
CA SER A 193 21.53 -15.18 -5.93
C SER A 193 21.21 -16.63 -6.26
N GLN A 194 22.20 -17.50 -6.11
CA GLN A 194 21.91 -18.92 -5.89
C GLN A 194 21.23 -19.03 -4.53
N VAL A 195 19.89 -18.90 -4.51
CA VAL A 195 19.10 -19.53 -3.45
C VAL A 195 19.35 -21.01 -3.63
N ASP A 196 20.17 -21.55 -2.72
CA ASP A 196 20.61 -22.93 -2.71
C ASP A 196 19.36 -23.83 -2.82
N PRO A 197 19.19 -24.66 -3.87
CA PRO A 197 18.01 -25.51 -4.05
C PRO A 197 17.84 -26.55 -2.94
N SER A 198 18.82 -26.66 -2.04
CA SER A 198 18.68 -27.36 -0.77
C SER A 198 17.70 -26.68 0.19
N THR A 199 17.49 -25.36 0.12
CA THR A 199 16.65 -24.62 1.08
C THR A 199 15.16 -24.89 0.85
N ASP A 200 14.70 -24.86 -0.41
CA ASP A 200 13.32 -25.21 -0.79
C ASP A 200 13.00 -26.69 -0.51
N ALA A 201 13.96 -27.59 -0.76
CA ALA A 201 13.80 -29.00 -0.47
C ALA A 201 13.74 -29.26 1.04
N VAL A 202 14.49 -28.50 1.85
CA VAL A 202 14.47 -28.58 3.30
C VAL A 202 13.20 -27.97 3.87
N GLU A 203 12.70 -26.84 3.35
CA GLU A 203 11.40 -26.29 3.77
C GLU A 203 10.23 -27.21 3.42
N ALA A 204 10.21 -27.77 2.21
CA ALA A 204 9.18 -28.73 1.80
C ALA A 204 9.24 -30.02 2.65
N LEU A 205 10.45 -30.49 2.98
CA LEU A 205 10.65 -31.67 3.84
C LEU A 205 10.23 -31.38 5.29
N VAL A 206 10.56 -30.21 5.83
CA VAL A 206 10.14 -29.78 7.18
C VAL A 206 8.62 -29.67 7.25
N GLY A 207 7.98 -29.04 6.24
CA GLY A 207 6.53 -28.96 6.12
C GLY A 207 5.87 -30.35 6.06
N LEU A 208 6.43 -31.27 5.26
CA LEU A 208 5.93 -32.64 5.15
C LEU A 208 6.06 -33.43 6.47
N VAL A 209 7.18 -33.29 7.18
CA VAL A 209 7.41 -33.93 8.48
C VAL A 209 6.44 -33.41 9.54
N VAL A 210 6.15 -32.11 9.56
CA VAL A 210 5.16 -31.51 10.48
C VAL A 210 3.74 -32.05 10.19
N VAL A 211 3.35 -32.13 8.93
CA VAL A 211 2.04 -32.68 8.52
C VAL A 211 1.92 -34.16 8.89
N ILE A 212 2.94 -34.97 8.62
CA ILE A 212 2.95 -36.40 9.00
C ILE A 212 2.93 -36.57 10.53
N GLY A 213 3.68 -35.74 11.26
CA GLY A 213 3.67 -35.74 12.73
C GLY A 213 2.29 -35.42 13.32
N LEU A 214 1.60 -34.43 12.76
CA LEU A 214 0.27 -34.01 13.22
C LEU A 214 -0.82 -35.03 12.86
N PHE A 215 -0.80 -35.60 11.65
CA PHE A 215 -1.88 -36.44 11.13
C PHE A 215 -1.65 -37.95 11.26
N VAL A 216 -0.43 -38.41 11.57
CA VAL A 216 -0.12 -39.84 11.74
C VAL A 216 0.33 -40.14 13.17
N VAL A 217 1.32 -39.40 13.70
CA VAL A 217 1.91 -39.68 15.01
C VAL A 217 0.98 -39.26 16.16
N LEU A 218 0.36 -38.08 16.05
CA LEU A 218 -0.57 -37.57 17.06
C LEU A 218 -1.82 -38.45 17.25
N PRO A 219 -2.54 -38.90 16.19
CA PRO A 219 -3.66 -39.84 16.35
C PRO A 219 -3.21 -41.23 16.82
N PHE A 220 -2.00 -41.68 16.50
CA PHE A 220 -1.45 -42.94 17.00
C PHE A 220 -1.14 -42.90 18.51
N ILE A 221 -0.57 -41.79 18.99
CA ILE A 221 -0.36 -41.54 20.44
C ILE A 221 -1.71 -41.39 21.15
N MET A 222 -2.68 -40.70 20.52
CA MET A 222 -4.06 -40.61 21.00
C MET A 222 -4.71 -41.98 21.15
N MET A 223 -4.62 -42.85 20.14
CA MET A 223 -5.16 -44.21 20.18
C MET A 223 -4.51 -45.06 21.27
N ARG A 224 -3.19 -44.94 21.46
CA ARG A 224 -2.48 -45.63 22.54
C ARG A 224 -2.88 -45.12 23.93
N ARG A 225 -3.10 -43.82 24.11
CA ARG A 225 -3.57 -43.22 25.37
C ARG A 225 -5.06 -43.52 25.64
N ALA A 226 -5.89 -43.52 24.61
CA ALA A 226 -7.31 -43.89 24.68
C ALA A 226 -7.48 -45.38 25.03
N ARG A 227 -6.68 -46.28 24.44
CA ARG A 227 -6.66 -47.70 24.81
C ARG A 227 -6.23 -47.93 26.27
N LYS A 228 -5.23 -47.18 26.77
CA LYS A 228 -4.82 -47.25 28.18
C LYS A 228 -5.88 -46.70 29.15
N ARG A 229 -6.65 -45.67 28.75
CA ARG A 229 -7.79 -45.15 29.53
C ARG A 229 -8.99 -46.12 29.51
N ALA A 230 -9.28 -46.73 28.36
CA ALA A 230 -10.32 -47.74 28.23
C ALA A 230 -10.04 -49.00 29.08
N MET A 231 -8.76 -49.38 29.24
CA MET A 231 -8.35 -50.46 30.15
C MET A 231 -8.42 -50.08 31.64
N ARG A 232 -8.42 -48.79 31.98
CA ARG A 232 -8.47 -48.32 33.37
C ARG A 232 -9.89 -48.03 33.88
N TYR A 233 -10.88 -47.95 32.97
CA TYR A 233 -12.31 -47.73 33.26
C TYR A 233 -13.21 -48.57 32.33
N PRO A 234 -13.33 -49.89 32.55
CA PRO A 234 -14.27 -50.72 31.80
C PRO A 234 -15.71 -50.27 32.05
N GLY A 235 -16.51 -50.09 30.99
CA GLY A 235 -17.92 -49.69 31.07
C GLY A 235 -18.21 -48.18 30.90
N GLY A 236 -17.22 -47.35 30.58
CA GLY A 236 -17.45 -45.96 30.16
C GLY A 236 -17.77 -44.96 31.26
N TYR A 237 -17.67 -45.35 32.54
CA TYR A 237 -17.85 -44.44 33.66
C TYR A 237 -16.60 -43.57 33.89
N VAL A 238 -16.74 -42.25 33.81
CA VAL A 238 -15.68 -41.26 34.09
C VAL A 238 -16.11 -40.43 35.32
N PRO A 239 -15.32 -40.39 36.41
CA PRO A 239 -15.67 -39.62 37.61
C PRO A 239 -15.83 -38.11 37.31
N PRO A 240 -16.77 -37.42 37.97
CA PRO A 240 -17.11 -36.01 37.70
C PRO A 240 -15.96 -35.02 37.96
N GLU A 241 -14.96 -35.39 38.76
CA GLU A 241 -13.81 -34.55 39.10
C GLU A 241 -12.83 -34.33 37.91
N ASN A 242 -12.87 -35.20 36.89
CA ASN A 242 -11.96 -35.15 35.73
C ASN A 242 -12.63 -34.62 34.44
N ARG A 243 -13.77 -33.92 34.53
CA ARG A 243 -14.49 -33.39 33.36
C ARG A 243 -13.88 -32.13 32.74
N GLN A 244 -12.91 -31.49 33.40
CA GLN A 244 -12.29 -30.30 32.84
C GLN A 244 -11.27 -30.69 31.76
N PRO A 245 -11.38 -30.16 30.52
CA PRO A 245 -10.35 -30.35 29.51
C PRO A 245 -9.03 -29.81 30.08
N SER A 246 -7.97 -30.63 30.13
CA SER A 246 -6.73 -30.20 30.77
C SER A 246 -6.20 -28.94 30.08
N PRO A 247 -5.74 -27.91 30.82
CA PRO A 247 -5.36 -26.59 30.28
C PRO A 247 -4.41 -26.61 29.07
N GLY A 248 -3.62 -27.67 28.88
CA GLY A 248 -2.77 -27.84 27.71
C GLY A 248 -3.51 -28.07 26.38
N TRP A 249 -4.75 -28.59 26.40
CA TRP A 249 -5.53 -28.86 25.18
C TRP A 249 -6.07 -27.60 24.53
N SER A 250 -6.58 -26.66 25.32
CA SER A 250 -7.07 -25.38 24.82
C SER A 250 -5.94 -24.52 24.27
N LEU A 251 -4.75 -24.60 24.88
CA LEU A 251 -3.54 -23.94 24.38
C LEU A 251 -3.08 -24.53 23.04
N ALA A 252 -3.00 -25.86 22.94
CA ALA A 252 -2.57 -26.53 21.71
C ALA A 252 -3.53 -26.30 20.53
N LEU A 253 -4.85 -26.28 20.78
CA LEU A 253 -5.85 -25.98 19.76
C LEU A 253 -5.80 -24.50 19.33
N ASN A 254 -5.58 -23.57 20.27
CA ASN A 254 -5.43 -22.15 19.92
C ASN A 254 -4.20 -21.92 19.05
N ILE A 255 -3.05 -22.51 19.41
CA ILE A 255 -1.81 -22.35 18.64
C ILE A 255 -1.97 -23.00 17.25
N GLY A 256 -2.51 -24.22 17.19
CA GLY A 256 -2.72 -24.93 15.93
C GLY A 256 -3.68 -24.20 14.99
N LEU A 257 -4.75 -23.61 15.52
CA LEU A 257 -5.73 -22.88 14.71
C LEU A 257 -5.20 -21.53 14.23
N ASN A 258 -4.40 -20.83 15.04
CA ASN A 258 -3.76 -19.57 14.65
C ASN A 258 -2.64 -19.77 13.61
N LEU A 259 -1.87 -20.86 13.71
CA LEU A 259 -0.87 -21.19 12.69
C LEU A 259 -1.53 -21.64 11.38
N LEU A 260 -2.65 -22.37 11.46
CA LEU A 260 -3.43 -22.75 10.28
C LEU A 260 -4.09 -21.54 9.61
N SER A 261 -4.61 -20.57 10.37
CA SER A 261 -5.16 -19.34 9.80
C SER A 261 -4.08 -18.48 9.14
N ALA A 262 -2.90 -18.35 9.77
CA ALA A 262 -1.76 -17.67 9.16
C ALA A 262 -1.31 -18.34 7.84
N PHE A 263 -1.25 -19.67 7.83
CA PHE A 263 -0.89 -20.44 6.63
C PHE A 263 -1.93 -20.28 5.49
N LEU A 264 -3.23 -20.35 5.81
CA LEU A 264 -4.31 -20.13 4.83
C LEU A 264 -4.38 -18.68 4.33
N GLN A 265 -3.95 -17.71 5.13
CA GLN A 265 -3.92 -16.30 4.75
C GLN A 265 -2.71 -15.97 3.86
N SER A 266 -1.62 -16.73 3.97
CA SER A 266 -0.42 -16.61 3.10
C SER A 266 -0.60 -17.21 1.69
N GLY A 267 -1.63 -18.03 1.47
CA GLY A 267 -1.83 -18.80 0.23
C GLY A 267 -3.08 -18.44 -0.60
N GLY A 268 -3.63 -17.23 -0.45
CA GLY A 268 -4.94 -16.88 -1.02
C GLY A 268 -4.93 -15.61 -1.88
N GLY A 269 -4.61 -15.74 -3.17
CA GLY A 269 -4.81 -14.67 -4.15
C GLY A 269 -6.27 -14.20 -4.17
N ARG A 270 -6.51 -12.94 -3.79
CA ARG A 270 -7.81 -12.30 -3.92
C ARG A 270 -8.09 -12.03 -5.39
N ARG A 271 -8.94 -12.84 -5.98
CA ARG A 271 -9.60 -12.59 -7.27
C ARG A 271 -10.65 -11.50 -7.06
N GLY A 272 -10.26 -10.23 -7.23
CA GLY A 272 -11.17 -9.10 -7.25
C GLY A 272 -12.09 -9.17 -8.47
N GLY A 273 -13.40 -9.28 -8.22
CA GLY A 273 -14.43 -9.29 -9.25
C GLY A 273 -14.54 -7.92 -9.92
N GLY A 274 -14.37 -7.90 -11.24
CA GLY A 274 -14.56 -6.71 -12.06
C GLY A 274 -16.03 -6.33 -12.17
N GLY A 275 -16.36 -5.12 -11.75
CA GLY A 275 -17.58 -4.43 -12.18
C GLY A 275 -17.43 -4.01 -13.64
N GLY A 276 -18.34 -4.48 -14.49
CA GLY A 276 -18.43 -4.06 -15.88
C GLY A 276 -18.93 -2.62 -15.98
N GLY A 277 -18.00 -1.69 -16.12
CA GLY A 277 -18.22 -0.38 -16.70
C GLY A 277 -17.51 -0.33 -18.05
N SER A 278 -18.13 0.31 -19.04
CA SER A 278 -17.50 0.71 -20.30
C SER A 278 -16.18 1.43 -20.01
N GLY A 279 -15.07 0.71 -20.16
CA GLY A 279 -13.76 1.13 -19.69
C GLY A 279 -13.05 2.11 -20.63
N PRO A 280 -12.08 2.89 -20.10
CA PRO A 280 -11.14 3.66 -20.91
C PRO A 280 -10.45 2.77 -21.94
N SER A 281 -9.96 3.35 -23.04
CA SER A 281 -9.21 2.63 -24.08
C SER A 281 -7.94 1.93 -23.56
N ASP A 282 -7.47 2.30 -22.37
CA ASP A 282 -6.15 1.96 -21.83
C ASP A 282 -6.28 1.27 -20.44
N PRO A 283 -6.61 -0.03 -20.39
CA PRO A 283 -6.90 -0.71 -19.13
C PRO A 283 -5.63 -0.91 -18.28
N PHE A 284 -5.59 -0.32 -17.08
CA PHE A 284 -4.58 -0.63 -16.07
C PHE A 284 -4.85 -2.00 -15.44
N ARG A 285 -3.92 -2.93 -15.61
CA ARG A 285 -4.01 -4.30 -15.08
C ARG A 285 -2.65 -4.75 -14.57
N PRO A 286 -2.39 -4.64 -13.25
CA PRO A 286 -1.16 -5.15 -12.65
C PRO A 286 -1.00 -6.64 -12.92
N GLY A 287 0.20 -7.05 -13.31
CA GLY A 287 0.49 -8.43 -13.67
C GLY A 287 0.88 -9.32 -12.47
N GLY A 288 1.04 -8.77 -11.28
CA GLY A 288 1.44 -9.47 -10.06
C GLY A 288 2.96 -9.59 -9.88
N GLY A 289 3.72 -8.56 -10.24
CA GLY A 289 5.17 -8.48 -10.00
C GLY A 289 5.53 -8.02 -8.58
N ASP A 290 6.80 -8.23 -8.21
CA ASP A 290 7.34 -7.95 -6.88
C ASP A 290 8.60 -7.05 -6.92
N SER A 291 8.92 -6.39 -5.79
CA SER A 291 10.10 -5.53 -5.62
C SER A 291 10.85 -5.83 -4.33
N GLY A 292 12.15 -5.53 -4.29
CA GLY A 292 13.02 -5.66 -3.11
C GLY A 292 13.39 -4.35 -2.43
N GLY A 293 12.79 -3.22 -2.83
CA GLY A 293 13.22 -1.89 -2.38
C GLY A 293 14.21 -1.20 -3.32
N GLY A 294 14.37 -1.69 -4.56
CA GLY A 294 15.34 -1.16 -5.52
C GLY A 294 15.06 0.27 -6.01
N GLY A 295 16.06 0.89 -6.64
CA GLY A 295 15.96 2.20 -7.27
C GLY A 295 16.52 3.35 -6.42
N ALA A 296 15.94 4.55 -6.53
CA ALA A 296 16.49 5.71 -5.85
C ALA A 296 15.44 6.67 -5.31
N ARG A 297 15.86 7.45 -4.30
CA ARG A 297 15.12 8.60 -3.75
C ARG A 297 15.91 9.89 -3.98
N ASP A 298 15.19 10.99 -4.16
CA ASP A 298 15.78 12.33 -4.26
C ASP A 298 14.86 13.39 -3.63
N SER A 299 15.44 14.51 -3.21
CA SER A 299 14.71 15.66 -2.68
C SER A 299 15.01 16.96 -3.43
N TRP A 300 14.05 17.90 -3.45
CA TRP A 300 14.15 19.14 -4.22
C TRP A 300 13.74 20.42 -3.50
#